data_AF-A0A941RYL7-F1
#
_entry.id   AF-A0A941RYL7-F1
#
_cell.length_a   1.000
_cell.length_b   1.000
_cell.length_c   1.000
_cell.angle_alpha   90.00
_cell.angle_beta   90.00
_cell.angle_gamma   90.00
#
_symmetry.space_group_name_H-M   'P 1'
#
loop_
_entity.id
_entity.type
_entity.pdbx_description
1 polymer ?
#
loop_
_entity_poly.entity_id
_entity_poly.type
_entity_poly.pdbx_seq_one_letter_code
_entity_poly.pdbx_strand_id
1 'polypeptide(L)'
;MFSEEDPDYVVAVLIDTSESFQDLMTEQGEAFKYVMSLSDRYFRQRIGTDDQFILAQVSDDPDTTFLWQGTPMQLRRQFPNPQAFSAFLKSKANPGQSHLHESIVTTVDYMLAQSSVQSRKAVSALFILSDMVDRGPDSDQSRTKAVESLRRLRESRGTFGCYFISASVFQTWLRALKDAGIDYQIAPGFKQPPMPTFD
;
A
#
# COMPACT_ATOMS: atom_id res chain seq x y z
N MET A 1 5.44 -0.10 -33.65
CA MET A 1 6.00 0.23 -32.32
C MET A 1 4.88 0.89 -31.56
N PHE A 2 4.15 0.14 -30.73
CA PHE A 2 3.15 0.75 -29.85
C PHE A 2 3.96 1.42 -28.74
N SER A 3 3.83 2.75 -28.58
CA SER A 3 4.32 3.37 -27.36
C SER A 3 3.45 2.86 -26.24
N GLU A 4 4.02 2.13 -25.28
CA GLU A 4 3.36 1.94 -23.99
C GLU A 4 3.05 3.33 -23.45
N GLU A 5 1.77 3.64 -23.23
CA GLU A 5 1.39 4.94 -22.69
C GLU A 5 1.79 4.93 -21.21
N ASP A 6 2.51 5.95 -20.72
CA ASP A 6 2.84 5.94 -19.29
C ASP A 6 1.54 5.99 -18.46
N PRO A 7 1.46 5.23 -17.35
CA PRO A 7 0.30 5.22 -16.49
C PRO A 7 -0.01 6.62 -15.98
N ASP A 8 -1.30 6.95 -15.90
CA ASP A 8 -1.71 8.16 -15.19
C ASP A 8 -1.84 7.89 -13.68
N TYR A 9 -2.13 6.64 -13.29
CA TYR A 9 -2.40 6.27 -11.90
C TYR A 9 -1.43 5.15 -11.46
N VAL A 10 -0.80 5.32 -10.30
CA VAL A 10 0.04 4.30 -9.65
C VAL A 10 -0.44 4.07 -8.23
N VAL A 11 -1.11 2.95 -7.99
CA VAL A 11 -1.68 2.60 -6.67
C VAL A 11 -0.92 1.42 -6.08
N ALA A 12 -0.39 1.58 -4.87
CA ALA A 12 0.25 0.51 -4.12
C ALA A 12 -0.57 0.15 -2.87
N VAL A 13 -0.59 -1.14 -2.53
CA VAL A 13 -1.14 -1.65 -1.26
C VAL A 13 -0.06 -2.45 -0.55
N LEU A 14 0.35 -1.98 0.63
CA LEU A 14 1.24 -2.67 1.55
C LEU A 14 0.40 -3.44 2.58
N ILE A 15 0.55 -4.77 2.60
CA ILE A 15 -0.25 -5.67 3.42
C ILE A 15 0.62 -6.25 4.53
N ASP A 16 0.22 -6.06 5.77
CA ASP A 16 0.83 -6.72 6.91
C ASP A 16 0.31 -8.16 7.00
N THR A 17 1.20 -9.13 6.93
CA THR A 17 0.86 -10.55 7.11
C THR A 17 1.54 -11.14 8.34
N SER A 18 1.93 -10.30 9.31
CA SER A 18 2.46 -10.77 10.58
C SER A 18 1.43 -11.63 11.32
N GLU A 19 1.91 -12.49 12.23
CA GLU A 19 1.11 -13.51 12.91
C GLU A 19 -0.19 -12.97 13.55
N SER A 20 -0.15 -11.77 14.15
CA SER A 20 -1.32 -11.13 14.76
C SER A 20 -2.35 -10.58 13.77
N PHE A 21 -2.01 -10.56 12.48
CA PHE A 21 -2.78 -9.89 11.43
C PHE A 21 -3.08 -10.78 10.22
N GLN A 22 -2.36 -11.90 10.08
CA GLN A 22 -2.45 -12.85 8.99
C GLN A 22 -3.86 -13.40 8.78
N ASP A 23 -4.56 -13.80 9.83
CA ASP A 23 -5.93 -14.38 9.72
C ASP A 23 -6.92 -13.37 9.13
N LEU A 24 -6.81 -12.09 9.53
CA LEU A 24 -7.67 -11.03 9.04
C LEU A 24 -7.43 -10.76 7.55
N MET A 25 -6.15 -10.69 7.16
CA MET A 25 -5.77 -10.43 5.76
C MET A 25 -6.01 -11.64 4.85
N THR A 26 -5.94 -12.86 5.38
CA THR A 26 -5.99 -14.08 4.58
C THR A 26 -7.30 -14.85 4.77
N GLU A 27 -7.53 -15.50 5.90
CA GLU A 27 -8.69 -16.37 6.13
C GLU A 27 -10.02 -15.62 6.13
N GLN A 28 -10.07 -14.41 6.68
CA GLN A 28 -11.27 -13.57 6.71
C GLN A 28 -11.48 -12.79 5.39
N GLY A 29 -10.46 -12.76 4.53
CA GLY A 29 -10.51 -12.16 3.21
C GLY A 29 -10.63 -10.63 3.19
N GLU A 30 -10.30 -9.94 4.29
CA GLU A 30 -10.43 -8.47 4.35
C GLU A 30 -9.45 -7.77 3.41
N ALA A 31 -8.24 -8.28 3.25
CA ALA A 31 -7.28 -7.74 2.29
C ALA A 31 -7.82 -7.83 0.85
N PHE A 32 -8.41 -8.97 0.48
CA PHE A 32 -9.00 -9.15 -0.85
C PHE A 32 -10.14 -8.16 -1.10
N LYS A 33 -11.10 -8.06 -0.17
CA LYS A 33 -12.24 -7.13 -0.28
C LYS A 33 -11.74 -5.70 -0.46
N TYR A 34 -10.75 -5.32 0.35
CA TYR A 34 -10.19 -3.98 0.30
C TYR A 34 -9.46 -3.69 -1.01
N VAL A 35 -8.55 -4.57 -1.43
CA VAL A 35 -7.81 -4.44 -2.70
C VAL A 35 -8.77 -4.37 -3.90
N MET A 36 -9.82 -5.20 -3.93
CA MET A 36 -10.84 -5.11 -4.99
C MET A 36 -11.63 -3.80 -4.93
N SER A 37 -11.96 -3.31 -3.74
CA SER A 37 -12.65 -2.02 -3.58
C SER A 37 -11.80 -0.83 -4.04
N LEU A 38 -10.48 -0.88 -3.83
CA LEU A 38 -9.54 0.10 -4.40
C LEU A 38 -9.50 -0.01 -5.92
N SER A 39 -9.43 -1.23 -6.45
CA SER A 39 -9.48 -1.47 -7.89
C SER A 39 -10.74 -0.84 -8.51
N ASP A 40 -11.89 -1.02 -7.87
CA ASP A 40 -13.15 -0.40 -8.28
C ASP A 40 -13.14 1.12 -8.15
N ARG A 41 -12.65 1.66 -7.02
CA ARG A 41 -12.66 3.10 -6.73
C ARG A 41 -11.85 3.89 -7.74
N TYR A 42 -10.61 3.47 -8.00
CA TYR A 42 -9.66 4.25 -8.79
C TYR A 42 -9.70 3.91 -10.29
N PHE A 43 -10.16 2.71 -10.67
CA PHE A 43 -10.01 2.24 -12.05
C PHE A 43 -11.31 1.82 -12.76
N ARG A 44 -12.49 1.91 -12.11
CA ARG A 44 -13.77 1.53 -12.75
C ARG A 44 -14.05 2.29 -14.05
N GLN A 45 -13.68 3.57 -14.11
CA GLN A 45 -13.87 4.40 -15.31
C GLN A 45 -12.62 4.42 -16.21
N ARG A 46 -11.60 3.64 -15.88
CA ARG A 46 -10.28 3.62 -16.52
C ARG A 46 -9.95 2.22 -17.06
N ILE A 47 -10.96 1.54 -17.62
CA ILE A 47 -10.77 0.20 -18.18
C ILE A 47 -9.96 0.30 -19.47
N GLY A 48 -8.88 -0.47 -19.56
CA GLY A 48 -8.02 -0.52 -20.74
C GLY A 48 -6.87 0.50 -20.74
N THR A 49 -6.65 1.21 -19.64
CA THR A 49 -5.46 2.05 -19.43
C THR A 49 -4.27 1.20 -18.98
N ASP A 50 -3.08 1.76 -19.12
CA ASP A 50 -1.82 1.21 -18.62
C ASP A 50 -1.58 1.53 -17.13
N ASP A 51 -2.61 2.00 -16.42
CA ASP A 51 -2.53 2.31 -15.00
C ASP A 51 -2.01 1.13 -14.18
N GLN A 52 -1.21 1.43 -13.15
CA GLN A 52 -0.49 0.43 -12.39
C GLN A 52 -1.07 0.19 -11.01
N PHE A 53 -1.10 -1.08 -10.64
CA PHE A 53 -1.44 -1.55 -9.31
C PHE A 53 -0.27 -2.39 -8.77
N ILE A 54 0.15 -2.11 -7.55
CA ILE A 54 1.28 -2.75 -6.87
C ILE A 54 0.77 -3.39 -5.58
N LEU A 55 1.13 -4.64 -5.35
CA LEU A 55 0.94 -5.33 -4.07
C LEU A 55 2.31 -5.53 -3.43
N ALA A 56 2.43 -5.03 -2.22
CA ALA A 56 3.57 -5.21 -1.35
C ALA A 56 3.12 -5.89 -0.05
N GLN A 57 4.06 -6.51 0.65
CA GLN A 57 3.87 -7.05 1.98
C GLN A 57 4.89 -6.46 2.94
N VAL A 58 4.53 -6.38 4.21
CA VAL A 58 5.49 -6.08 5.26
C VAL A 58 6.46 -7.25 5.40
N SER A 59 7.76 -6.96 5.35
CA SER A 59 8.81 -7.96 5.53
C SER A 59 10.05 -7.34 6.18
N ASP A 60 10.84 -8.17 6.84
CA ASP A 60 12.22 -7.89 7.26
C ASP A 60 13.26 -8.00 6.12
N ASP A 61 12.86 -8.50 4.94
CA ASP A 61 13.69 -8.57 3.74
C ASP A 61 13.12 -7.65 2.64
N PRO A 62 13.83 -6.57 2.25
CA PRO A 62 13.44 -5.69 1.15
C PRO A 62 13.16 -6.42 -0.16
N ASP A 63 13.90 -7.51 -0.45
CA ASP A 63 13.74 -8.27 -1.71
C ASP A 63 12.41 -9.03 -1.75
N THR A 64 11.76 -9.22 -0.61
CA THR A 64 10.45 -9.89 -0.50
C THR A 64 9.30 -8.95 -0.19
N THR A 65 9.57 -7.63 -0.12
CA THR A 65 8.53 -6.61 0.09
C THR A 65 7.56 -6.55 -1.09
N PHE A 66 8.01 -6.75 -2.33
CA PHE A 66 7.15 -6.67 -3.50
C PHE A 66 6.60 -8.04 -3.90
N LEU A 67 5.28 -8.14 -3.96
CA LEU A 67 4.61 -9.38 -4.30
C LEU A 67 4.20 -9.46 -5.76
N TRP A 68 3.66 -8.35 -6.27
CA TRP A 68 3.00 -8.33 -7.56
C TRP A 68 2.88 -6.91 -8.10
N GLN A 69 2.96 -6.76 -9.42
CA GLN A 69 2.68 -5.53 -10.14
C GLN A 69 1.95 -5.88 -11.44
N GLY A 70 0.96 -5.07 -11.80
CA GLY A 70 0.25 -5.19 -13.07
C GLY A 70 -0.89 -4.21 -13.19
N THR A 71 -1.72 -4.37 -14.22
CA THR A 71 -2.90 -3.53 -14.43
C THR A 71 -4.07 -3.99 -13.55
N PRO A 72 -5.05 -3.11 -13.26
CA PRO A 72 -6.27 -3.49 -12.54
C PRO A 72 -7.02 -4.67 -13.16
N MET A 73 -6.96 -4.82 -14.50
CA MET A 73 -7.56 -5.96 -15.19
C MET A 73 -6.78 -7.26 -14.93
N GLN A 74 -5.45 -7.21 -14.96
CA GLN A 74 -4.60 -8.36 -14.63
C GLN A 74 -4.82 -8.81 -13.18
N LEU A 75 -4.92 -7.85 -12.24
CA LEU A 75 -5.24 -8.11 -10.84
C LEU A 75 -6.50 -8.97 -10.70
N ARG A 76 -7.61 -8.58 -11.34
CA ARG A 76 -8.89 -9.32 -11.29
C ARG A 76 -8.82 -10.70 -11.93
N ARG A 77 -8.07 -10.83 -13.02
CA ARG A 77 -7.89 -12.12 -13.70
C ARG A 77 -7.07 -13.09 -12.86
N GLN A 78 -6.03 -12.61 -12.20
CA GLN A 78 -5.13 -13.43 -11.40
C GLN A 78 -5.71 -13.77 -10.02
N PHE A 79 -6.51 -12.86 -9.45
CA PHE A 79 -7.15 -13.04 -8.14
C PHE A 79 -8.68 -12.97 -8.27
N PRO A 80 -9.33 -14.00 -8.84
CA PRO A 80 -10.76 -13.97 -9.10
C PRO A 80 -11.63 -14.13 -7.84
N ASN A 81 -11.03 -14.57 -6.72
CA ASN A 81 -11.74 -14.81 -5.46
C ASN A 81 -10.81 -14.66 -4.25
N PRO A 82 -11.37 -14.55 -3.03
CA PRO A 82 -10.58 -14.42 -1.80
C PRO A 82 -9.60 -15.57 -1.59
N GLN A 83 -9.95 -16.79 -1.98
CA GLN A 83 -9.11 -17.98 -1.77
C GLN A 83 -7.82 -17.91 -2.59
N ALA A 84 -7.91 -17.53 -3.87
CA ALA A 84 -6.74 -17.35 -4.74
C ALA A 84 -5.80 -16.26 -4.22
N PHE A 85 -6.37 -15.14 -3.75
CA PHE A 85 -5.61 -14.05 -3.17
C PHE A 85 -4.93 -14.44 -1.84
N SER A 86 -5.66 -15.11 -0.96
CA SER A 86 -5.13 -15.62 0.31
C SER A 86 -4.00 -16.63 0.08
N ALA A 87 -4.19 -17.58 -0.85
CA ALA A 87 -3.15 -18.54 -1.21
C ALA A 87 -1.89 -17.84 -1.74
N PHE A 88 -2.06 -16.80 -2.56
CA PHE A 88 -0.97 -15.98 -3.05
C PHE A 88 -0.22 -15.27 -1.90
N LEU A 89 -0.92 -14.56 -1.02
CA LEU A 89 -0.30 -13.90 0.14
C LEU A 89 0.44 -14.91 1.02
N LYS A 90 -0.18 -16.05 1.34
CA LYS A 90 0.46 -17.11 2.15
C LYS A 90 1.69 -17.71 1.47
N SER A 91 1.67 -17.85 0.14
CA SER A 91 2.83 -18.36 -0.62
C SER A 91 4.03 -17.42 -0.62
N LYS A 92 3.81 -16.15 -0.26
CA LYS A 92 4.82 -15.09 -0.20
C LYS A 92 5.14 -14.65 1.22
N ALA A 93 4.31 -15.00 2.19
CA ALA A 93 4.45 -14.62 3.58
C ALA A 93 5.84 -14.98 4.10
N ASN A 94 6.52 -13.98 4.65
CA ASN A 94 7.76 -14.16 5.35
C ASN A 94 7.46 -14.13 6.87
N PRO A 95 7.74 -15.21 7.63
CA PRO A 95 7.46 -15.29 9.06
C PRO A 95 8.43 -14.46 9.93
N GLY A 96 9.26 -13.62 9.30
CA GLY A 96 10.22 -12.74 9.94
C GLY A 96 9.60 -11.62 10.79
N GLN A 97 10.45 -10.70 11.27
CA GLN A 97 9.99 -9.56 12.06
C GLN A 97 9.26 -8.53 11.19
N SER A 98 8.23 -7.88 11.75
CA SER A 98 7.47 -6.84 11.05
C SER A 98 8.28 -5.53 11.00
N HIS A 99 9.07 -5.34 9.94
CA HIS A 99 9.78 -4.08 9.65
C HIS A 99 8.90 -3.17 8.79
N LEU A 100 7.75 -2.80 9.36
CA LEU A 100 6.74 -1.99 8.70
C LEU A 100 7.31 -0.67 8.19
N HIS A 101 8.07 0.07 9.01
CA HIS A 101 8.57 1.38 8.62
C HIS A 101 9.53 1.29 7.42
N GLU A 102 10.37 0.26 7.39
CA GLU A 102 11.28 0.01 6.27
C GLU A 102 10.51 -0.42 5.03
N SER A 103 9.48 -1.27 5.19
CA SER A 103 8.59 -1.67 4.10
C SER A 103 7.86 -0.46 3.49
N ILE A 104 7.48 0.54 4.30
CA ILE A 104 6.91 1.81 3.81
C ILE A 104 7.94 2.56 2.97
N VAL A 105 9.16 2.74 3.47
CA VAL A 105 10.23 3.43 2.75
C VAL A 105 10.49 2.75 1.40
N THR A 106 10.72 1.44 1.41
CA THR A 106 10.98 0.64 0.21
C THR A 106 9.83 0.75 -0.80
N THR A 107 8.58 0.64 -0.34
CA THR A 107 7.40 0.74 -1.21
C THR A 107 7.30 2.13 -1.84
N VAL A 108 7.51 3.20 -1.06
CA VAL A 108 7.49 4.57 -1.58
C VAL A 108 8.62 4.79 -2.57
N ASP A 109 9.85 4.38 -2.26
CA ASP A 109 11.00 4.54 -3.14
C ASP A 109 10.76 3.83 -4.48
N TYR A 110 10.15 2.65 -4.46
CA TYR A 110 9.76 1.94 -5.67
C TYR A 110 8.69 2.65 -6.50
N MET A 111 7.68 3.24 -5.85
CA MET A 111 6.67 4.05 -6.53
C MET A 111 7.31 5.30 -7.17
N LEU A 112 8.19 5.97 -6.42
CA LEU A 112 8.93 7.15 -6.89
C LEU A 112 9.98 6.82 -7.95
N ALA A 113 10.34 5.55 -8.15
CA ALA A 113 11.22 5.12 -9.23
C ALA A 113 10.49 5.00 -10.58
N GLN A 114 9.14 4.98 -10.60
CA GLN A 114 8.37 4.91 -11.84
C GLN A 114 8.49 6.22 -12.62
N SER A 115 8.80 6.14 -13.92
CA SER A 115 9.01 7.30 -14.79
C SER A 115 7.83 8.27 -14.80
N SER A 116 6.60 7.74 -14.76
CA SER A 116 5.36 8.51 -14.73
C SER A 116 5.17 9.30 -13.43
N VAL A 117 5.62 8.75 -12.30
CA VAL A 117 5.58 9.40 -10.99
C VAL A 117 6.70 10.44 -10.88
N GLN A 118 7.91 10.12 -11.35
CA GLN A 118 9.05 11.07 -11.39
C GLN A 118 8.75 12.31 -12.22
N SER A 119 8.12 12.12 -13.39
CA SER A 119 7.69 13.19 -14.28
C SER A 119 6.45 13.93 -13.79
N ARG A 120 5.85 13.50 -12.65
CA ARG A 120 4.59 14.03 -12.07
C ARG A 120 3.39 13.96 -13.00
N LYS A 121 3.48 13.12 -14.05
CA LYS A 121 2.37 12.79 -14.94
C LYS A 121 1.35 11.94 -14.19
N ALA A 122 1.82 10.94 -13.45
CA ALA A 122 0.96 10.07 -12.67
C ALA A 122 0.57 10.66 -11.31
N VAL A 123 -0.67 10.39 -10.89
CA VAL A 123 -1.12 10.51 -9.50
C VAL A 123 -0.87 9.18 -8.79
N SER A 124 -0.40 9.24 -7.55
CA SER A 124 0.00 8.04 -6.81
C SER A 124 -0.75 7.88 -5.48
N ALA A 125 -0.95 6.64 -5.04
CA ALA A 125 -1.48 6.36 -3.71
C ALA A 125 -0.79 5.18 -3.06
N LEU A 126 -0.42 5.33 -1.80
CA LEU A 126 -0.03 4.22 -0.95
C LEU A 126 -1.14 3.92 0.05
N PHE A 127 -1.60 2.68 0.07
CA PHE A 127 -2.50 2.15 1.07
C PHE A 127 -1.81 1.10 1.94
N ILE A 128 -2.02 1.16 3.25
CA ILE A 128 -1.46 0.21 4.21
C ILE A 128 -2.59 -0.49 4.95
N LEU A 129 -2.52 -1.82 4.99
CA LEU A 129 -3.35 -2.66 5.85
C LEU A 129 -2.46 -3.21 6.96
N SER A 130 -2.45 -2.55 8.12
CA SER A 130 -1.58 -2.91 9.25
C SER A 130 -2.10 -2.27 10.53
N ASP A 131 -1.77 -2.88 11.67
CA ASP A 131 -1.93 -2.27 13.00
C ASP A 131 -0.93 -1.12 13.26
N MET A 132 0.01 -0.91 12.32
CA MET A 132 1.07 0.09 12.35
C MET A 132 2.09 -0.07 13.48
N VAL A 133 2.21 -1.28 14.05
CA VAL A 133 3.18 -1.60 15.09
C VAL A 133 4.44 -2.17 14.46
N ASP A 134 5.47 -1.32 14.37
CA ASP A 134 6.80 -1.72 13.90
C ASP A 134 7.55 -2.51 14.98
N ARG A 135 8.13 -3.64 14.60
CA ARG A 135 8.94 -4.51 15.47
C ARG A 135 10.43 -4.50 15.11
N GLY A 136 10.83 -3.67 14.16
CA GLY A 136 12.23 -3.54 13.75
C GLY A 136 13.10 -2.88 14.83
N PRO A 137 14.44 -3.01 14.71
CA PRO A 137 15.36 -2.24 15.53
C PRO A 137 15.19 -0.74 15.28
N ASP A 138 15.45 0.07 16.31
CA ASP A 138 15.45 1.54 16.22
C ASP A 138 14.14 2.14 15.63
N SER A 139 12.99 1.65 16.09
CA SER A 139 11.65 1.96 15.57
C SER A 139 11.34 3.47 15.46
N ASP A 140 11.89 4.31 16.33
CA ASP A 140 11.75 5.77 16.24
C ASP A 140 12.52 6.38 15.05
N GLN A 141 13.73 5.89 14.78
CA GLN A 141 14.52 6.32 13.64
C GLN A 141 13.89 5.83 12.33
N SER A 142 13.45 4.57 12.28
CA SER A 142 12.78 4.02 11.10
C SER A 142 11.46 4.74 10.83
N ARG A 143 10.68 5.10 11.86
CA ARG A 143 9.48 5.94 11.73
C ARG A 143 9.79 7.27 11.08
N THR A 144 10.87 7.92 11.51
CA THR A 144 11.30 9.21 10.95
C THR A 144 11.59 9.11 9.45
N LYS A 145 12.28 8.04 9.01
CA LYS A 145 12.53 7.76 7.59
C LYS A 145 11.23 7.48 6.80
N ALA A 146 10.30 6.74 7.40
CA ALA A 146 9.00 6.47 6.79
C ALA A 146 8.21 7.78 6.56
N VAL A 147 8.19 8.67 7.56
CA VAL A 147 7.54 10.00 7.47
C VAL A 147 8.20 10.86 6.39
N GLU A 148 9.53 10.86 6.29
CA GLU A 148 10.24 11.57 5.21
C GLU A 148 9.87 11.01 3.83
N SER A 149 9.75 9.69 3.72
CA SER A 149 9.33 9.05 2.47
C SER A 149 7.90 9.45 2.09
N LEU A 150 6.97 9.49 3.04
CA LEU A 150 5.62 9.99 2.80
C LEU A 150 5.61 11.48 2.37
N ARG A 151 6.54 12.30 2.89
CA ARG A 151 6.71 13.68 2.40
C ARG A 151 7.14 13.70 0.93
N ARG A 152 8.11 12.88 0.54
CA ARG A 152 8.53 12.73 -0.87
C ARG A 152 7.39 12.24 -1.76
N LEU A 153 6.57 11.31 -1.27
CA LEU A 153 5.37 10.84 -1.97
C LEU A 153 4.40 12.00 -2.24
N ARG A 154 4.12 12.85 -1.24
CA ARG A 154 3.31 14.07 -1.43
C ARG A 154 3.87 14.99 -2.51
N GLU A 155 5.19 15.23 -2.52
CA GLU A 155 5.85 16.08 -3.52
C GLU A 155 5.69 15.54 -4.96
N SER A 156 5.40 14.25 -5.10
CA SER A 156 5.07 13.57 -6.37
C SER A 156 3.56 13.50 -6.67
N ARG A 157 2.73 14.31 -6.00
CA ARG A 157 1.25 14.26 -6.07
C ARG A 157 0.64 12.97 -5.52
N GLY A 158 1.29 12.39 -4.51
CA GLY A 158 0.84 11.16 -3.89
C GLY A 158 -0.02 11.38 -2.64
N THR A 159 -0.94 10.45 -2.39
CA THR A 159 -1.77 10.38 -1.18
C THR A 159 -1.51 9.11 -0.37
N PHE A 160 -1.98 9.10 0.87
CA PHE A 160 -1.76 8.01 1.81
C PHE A 160 -3.06 7.52 2.45
N GLY A 161 -3.20 6.20 2.62
CA GLY A 161 -4.25 5.62 3.44
C GLY A 161 -3.72 4.53 4.36
N CYS A 162 -4.19 4.46 5.59
CA CYS A 162 -3.81 3.39 6.53
C CYS A 162 -5.03 2.89 7.31
N TYR A 163 -5.21 1.58 7.34
CA TYR A 163 -6.40 0.96 7.91
C TYR A 163 -6.04 -0.19 8.83
N PHE A 164 -6.90 -0.40 9.83
CA PHE A 164 -6.69 -1.29 10.96
C PHE A 164 -5.61 -0.84 11.95
N ILE A 165 -5.20 0.42 11.87
CA ILE A 165 -4.22 1.02 12.78
C ILE A 165 -4.61 0.80 14.24
N SER A 166 -3.66 0.33 15.04
CA SER A 166 -3.83 0.09 16.47
C SER A 166 -4.05 1.40 17.21
N ALA A 167 -4.93 1.36 18.21
CA ALA A 167 -5.19 2.50 19.09
C ALA A 167 -3.92 3.01 19.80
N SER A 168 -2.95 2.13 20.07
CA SER A 168 -1.71 2.50 20.77
C SER A 168 -0.80 3.44 19.96
N VAL A 169 -0.85 3.35 18.63
CA VAL A 169 0.00 4.15 17.73
C VAL A 169 -0.76 5.19 16.91
N PHE A 170 -2.10 5.17 16.98
CA PHE A 170 -2.98 6.05 16.21
C PHE A 170 -2.62 7.54 16.33
N GLN A 171 -2.52 8.05 17.56
CA GLN A 171 -2.23 9.47 17.81
C GLN A 171 -0.82 9.88 17.35
N THR A 172 0.14 8.96 17.46
CA THR A 172 1.51 9.18 16.99
C THR A 172 1.54 9.34 15.47
N TRP A 173 0.89 8.43 14.75
CA TRP A 173 0.80 8.50 13.28
C TRP A 173 -0.03 9.68 12.79
N LEU A 174 -1.13 10.02 13.48
CA LEU A 174 -1.93 11.20 13.11
C LEU A 174 -1.08 12.49 13.13
N ARG A 175 -0.24 12.67 14.15
CA ARG A 175 0.68 13.82 14.22
C ARG A 175 1.74 13.73 13.12
N ALA A 176 2.37 12.57 12.97
CA ALA A 176 3.43 12.37 11.98
C ALA A 176 2.95 12.64 10.54
N LEU A 177 1.75 12.20 10.18
CA LEU A 177 1.15 12.45 8.86
C LEU A 177 0.80 13.92 8.66
N LYS A 178 0.29 14.58 9.71
CA LYS A 178 0.07 16.03 9.70
C LYS A 178 1.37 16.80 9.47
N ASP A 179 2.47 16.38 10.12
CA ASP A 179 3.78 17.01 9.99
C ASP A 179 4.46 16.70 8.63
N ALA A 180 4.16 15.55 8.02
CA ALA A 180 4.50 15.28 6.62
C ALA A 180 3.72 16.17 5.65
N GLY A 181 2.51 16.59 6.05
CA GLY A 181 1.59 17.40 5.25
C GLY A 181 1.04 16.68 4.03
N ILE A 182 1.14 15.34 3.99
CA ILE A 182 0.53 14.51 2.95
C ILE A 182 -1.00 14.49 3.13
N ASP A 183 -1.76 14.38 2.05
CA ASP A 183 -3.19 14.09 2.16
C ASP A 183 -3.37 12.64 2.61
N TYR A 184 -4.07 12.43 3.73
CA TYR A 184 -4.20 11.11 4.33
C TYR A 184 -5.61 10.74 4.76
N GLN A 185 -5.87 9.43 4.79
CA GLN A 185 -6.99 8.83 5.52
C GLN A 185 -6.49 7.72 6.44
N ILE A 186 -6.83 7.77 7.73
CA ILE A 186 -6.49 6.69 8.65
C ILE A 186 -7.71 6.25 9.46
N ALA A 187 -7.90 4.95 9.65
CA ALA A 187 -9.06 4.42 10.38
C ALA A 187 -8.74 3.16 11.20
N PRO A 188 -9.16 3.11 12.48
CA PRO A 188 -9.11 1.88 13.27
C PRO A 188 -10.21 0.91 12.79
N GLY A 189 -9.81 -0.09 12.01
CA GLY A 189 -10.71 -1.05 11.36
C GLY A 189 -11.60 -0.43 10.27
N PHE A 190 -12.37 -1.27 9.56
CA PHE A 190 -13.42 -0.78 8.65
C PHE A 190 -14.54 -1.78 8.37
N LYS A 191 -15.74 -1.22 8.12
CA LYS A 191 -16.76 -1.84 7.26
C LYS A 191 -16.78 -1.20 5.86
N GLN A 192 -16.51 0.10 5.77
CA GLN A 192 -16.30 0.87 4.55
C GLN A 192 -15.26 1.96 4.82
N PRO A 193 -13.99 1.74 4.48
CA PRO A 193 -12.91 2.67 4.81
C PRO A 193 -13.05 3.95 3.98
N PRO A 194 -12.87 5.14 4.60
CA PRO A 194 -12.79 6.39 3.84
C PRO A 194 -11.52 6.36 2.98
N MET A 195 -11.66 6.53 1.67
CA MET A 195 -10.53 6.54 0.73
C MET A 195 -10.25 7.98 0.25
N PRO A 196 -8.97 8.41 0.18
CA PRO A 196 -8.60 9.70 -0.36
C PRO A 196 -9.04 9.83 -1.84
N THR A 197 -9.41 11.02 -2.28
CA THR A 197 -9.74 11.27 -3.70
C THR A 197 -8.47 11.66 -4.45
N PHE A 198 -8.42 11.32 -5.75
CA PHE A 198 -7.48 11.93 -6.67
C PHE A 198 -8.20 13.14 -7.24
N ASP A 199 -7.93 14.31 -6.66
CA ASP A 199 -8.44 15.58 -7.17
C ASP A 199 -7.55 16.10 -8.32
#